data_AF-A0A443R204-F1
#
_entry.id   AF-A0A443R204-F1
#
_cell.length_a   1.000
_cell.length_b   1.000
_cell.length_c   1.000
_cell.angle_alpha   90.00
_cell.angle_beta   90.00
_cell.angle_gamma   90.00
#
_symmetry.space_group_name_H-M   'P 1'
#
loop_
_entity.id
_entity.type
_entity.pdbx_description
1 polymer ?
#
loop_
_entity_poly.entity_id
_entity_poly.type
_entity_poly.pdbx_seq_one_letter_code
_entity_poly.pdbx_strand_id
1 'polypeptide(L)' 'MIAGATPELILLDADGEEIERIDLSEKTQEECNKLLLEYGFYRKRSKEEVVPKEYQHLPLRRHSSIDL' A
#
# COMPACT_ATOMS: atom_id res chain seq x y z
N MET A 1 12.61 16.00 5.23
CA MET A 1 11.18 16.37 5.29
C MET A 1 11.00 17.60 4.43
N ILE A 2 10.11 17.56 3.43
CA ILE A 2 9.78 18.75 2.63
C ILE A 2 8.68 19.48 3.40
N ALA A 3 9.03 20.61 4.02
CA ALA A 3 8.04 21.44 4.71
C ALA A 3 7.08 22.02 3.65
N GLY A 4 5.78 21.73 3.77
CA GLY A 4 4.73 22.25 2.89
C GLY A 4 4.31 21.36 1.72
N ALA A 5 4.87 20.15 1.57
CA ALA A 5 4.36 19.19 0.60
C ALA A 5 3.03 18.60 1.07
N THR A 6 2.07 18.49 0.16
CA THR A 6 0.83 17.72 0.37
C THR A 6 1.19 16.25 0.61
N PRO A 7 0.55 15.58 1.60
CA PRO A 7 0.78 14.18 1.82
C PRO A 7 0.17 13.37 0.66
N GLU A 8 0.96 12.51 0.03
CA GLU A 8 0.54 11.68 -1.10
C GLU A 8 0.83 10.21 -0.83
N LEU A 9 -0.05 9.32 -1.26
CA LEU A 9 0.21 7.89 -1.40
C LEU A 9 0.58 7.61 -2.86
N ILE A 10 1.78 7.09 -3.09
CA ILE A 10 2.24 6.65 -4.41
C ILE A 10 2.31 5.13 -4.40
N LEU A 11 1.56 4.49 -5.29
CA LEU A 11 1.59 3.05 -5.50
C LEU A 11 2.59 2.74 -6.60
N LEU A 12 3.52 1.86 -6.29
CA LEU A 12 4.53 1.38 -7.22
C LEU A 12 4.28 -0.07 -7.58
N ASP A 13 4.61 -0.45 -8.81
CA ASP A 13 4.69 -1.85 -9.19
C ASP A 13 5.95 -2.53 -8.65
N ALA A 14 6.17 -3.78 -9.06
CA ALA A 14 7.34 -4.56 -8.64
C ALA A 14 8.67 -4.06 -9.25
N ASP A 15 8.61 -3.33 -10.36
CA ASP A 15 9.76 -2.74 -11.05
C ASP A 15 10.05 -1.31 -10.55
N GLY A 16 9.17 -0.76 -9.71
CA GLY A 16 9.30 0.57 -9.11
C GLY A 16 8.61 1.68 -9.90
N GLU A 17 7.82 1.34 -10.91
CA GLU A 17 7.09 2.30 -11.73
C GLU A 17 5.80 2.74 -11.03
N GLU A 18 5.46 4.02 -11.17
CA GLU A 18 4.25 4.59 -10.59
C GLU A 18 2.99 4.05 -11.27
N ILE A 19 2.16 3.35 -10.49
CA ILE A 19 0.83 2.89 -10.92
C ILE A 19 -0.21 4.00 -10.68
N GLU A 20 -0.19 4.59 -9.49
CA GLU A 20 -1.20 5.54 -9.05
C GLU A 20 -0.64 6.50 -7.98
N ARG A 21 -1.13 7.74 -7.98
CA ARG A 21 -0.84 8.74 -6.96
C ARG A 21 -2.13 9.33 -6.43
N ILE A 22 -2.26 9.34 -5.10
CA ILE A 22 -3.47 9.72 -4.39
C ILE A 22 -3.13 10.82 -3.38
N ASP A 23 -3.79 11.96 -3.49
CA ASP A 23 -3.70 13.02 -2.49
C ASP A 23 -4.41 12.59 -1.19
N LEU A 24 -3.70 12.72 -0.07
CA LEU A 24 -4.18 12.38 1.26
C LEU A 24 -4.54 13.63 2.09
N SER A 25 -4.42 14.84 1.52
CA SER A 25 -4.65 16.12 2.21
C SER A 25 -5.99 16.18 2.94
N GLU A 26 -7.05 15.67 2.30
CA GLU A 26 -8.42 15.65 2.82
C GLU A 26 -8.81 14.30 3.47
N LYS A 27 -7.86 13.36 3.66
CA LYS A 27 -8.15 12.03 4.22
C LYS A 27 -7.82 11.94 5.69
N THR A 28 -8.75 11.38 6.45
CA THR A 28 -8.52 10.97 7.83
C THR A 28 -7.61 9.74 7.90
N GLN A 29 -7.04 9.49 9.09
CA GLN A 29 -6.26 8.28 9.33
C GLN A 29 -7.08 6.99 9.09
N GLU A 30 -8.37 6.99 9.44
CA GLU A 30 -9.29 5.87 9.22
C GLU A 30 -9.42 5.55 7.72
N GLU A 31 -9.61 6.59 6.90
CA GLU A 31 -9.74 6.47 5.43
C GLU A 31 -8.43 6.03 4.79
N CYS A 32 -7.28 6.54 5.24
CA CYS A 32 -5.97 6.08 4.79
C CYS A 32 -5.75 4.59 5.12
N ASN A 33 -6.13 4.15 6.32
CA ASN A 33 -6.03 2.74 6.69
C ASN A 33 -6.95 1.87 5.83
N LYS A 34 -8.18 2.30 5.62
CA LYS A 34 -9.15 1.59 4.77
C LYS A 34 -8.63 1.44 3.34
N LEU A 35 -8.08 2.52 2.77
CA LEU A 35 -7.49 2.53 1.44
C LEU A 35 -6.39 1.47 1.29
N LEU A 36 -5.44 1.41 2.23
CA LEU A 36 -4.36 0.42 2.20
C LEU A 36 -4.89 -1.02 2.33
N LEU A 37 -5.93 -1.24 3.13
CA LEU A 37 -6.56 -2.56 3.24
C LEU A 37 -7.27 -2.97 1.93
N GLU A 38 -7.91 -2.02 1.24
CA GLU A 38 -8.54 -2.25 -0.07
C GLU A 38 -7.50 -2.59 -1.16
N TYR A 39 -6.31 -1.99 -1.10
CA TYR A 39 -5.16 -2.38 -1.94
C TYR A 39 -4.53 -3.73 -1.54
N GLY A 40 -5.00 -4.37 -0.47
CA GLY A 40 -4.53 -5.68 -0.04
C GLY A 40 -3.29 -5.66 0.84
N PHE A 41 -2.90 -4.51 1.41
CA PHE A 41 -1.83 -4.45 2.39
C PHE A 41 -2.24 -5.10 3.72
N TYR A 42 -1.32 -5.85 4.32
CA TYR A 42 -1.53 -6.40 5.66
C TYR A 42 -1.18 -5.39 6.75
N ARG A 43 -2.12 -5.14 7.66
CA ARG A 43 -1.89 -4.28 8.83
C ARG A 43 -1.42 -5.10 10.03
N LYS A 44 -0.17 -4.92 10.42
CA LYS A 44 0.36 -5.41 11.70
C LYS A 44 -0.26 -4.65 12.88
N ARG A 45 -0.46 -5.33 14.00
CA ARG A 45 -0.89 -4.79 15.31
C ARG A 45 0.26 -4.13 16.07
N SER A 46 1.49 -4.60 15.88
CA SER A 46 2.71 -3.97 16.43
C SER A 46 3.90 -4.08 15.48
N LYS A 47 4.98 -3.36 15.77
CA LYS A 47 6.19 -3.38 14.92
C LYS A 47 6.89 -4.75 14.93
N GLU A 48 6.78 -5.45 16.06
CA GLU A 48 7.41 -6.75 16.33
C GLU A 48 6.61 -7.92 15.75
N GLU A 49 5.36 -7.68 15.34
CA GLU A 49 4.53 -8.72 14.75
C GLU A 49 5.14 -9.20 13.41
N VAL A 50 5.25 -10.52 13.30
CA VAL A 50 5.62 -11.19 12.06
C VAL A 50 4.40 -11.22 11.14
N VAL A 51 4.57 -10.86 9.86
CA VAL A 51 3.52 -11.01 8.86
C VAL A 51 3.20 -12.50 8.69
N PRO A 52 1.94 -12.94 8.90
CA PRO A 52 1.54 -14.33 8.68
C PRO A 52 1.89 -14.79 7.26
N LYS A 53 2.23 -16.08 7.10
CA LYS A 53 2.79 -16.62 5.85
C LYS A 53 1.89 -16.33 4.64
N GLU A 54 0.58 -16.40 4.84
CA GLU A 54 -0.45 -16.13 3.84
C GLU A 54 -0.46 -14.68 3.30
N TYR A 55 0.12 -13.72 4.03
CA TYR A 55 0.13 -12.30 3.65
C TYR A 55 1.51 -11.79 3.21
N GLN A 56 2.57 -12.60 3.31
CA GLN A 56 3.95 -12.17 3.04
C GLN A 56 4.21 -11.68 1.60
N HIS A 57 3.37 -12.11 0.66
CA HIS A 57 3.48 -11.74 -0.75
C HIS A 57 2.46 -10.68 -1.17
N LEU A 58 1.62 -10.20 -0.26
CA LEU A 58 0.69 -9.12 -0.56
C LEU A 58 1.36 -7.74 -0.40
N PRO A 59 0.88 -6.72 -1.11
CA PRO A 59 -0.13 -6.77 -2.18
C PRO A 59 0.43 -7.25 -3.54
N LEU A 60 1.75 -7.36 -3.65
CA LEU A 60 2.49 -7.76 -4.85
C LEU A 60 2.35 -9.28 -5.12
N ARG A 61 1.14 -9.77 -5.37
CA ARG A 61 1.02 -11.06 -6.05
C ARG A 61 1.58 -10.85 -7.44
N ARG A 62 2.70 -11.51 -7.78
CA ARG A 62 3.12 -11.64 -9.18
C ARG A 62 1.89 -12.12 -9.95
N HIS A 63 1.33 -11.28 -10.81
CA HIS A 63 0.53 -11.77 -11.92
C HIS A 63 1.48 -12.64 -12.74
N SER A 64 1.47 -13.96 -12.51
CA SER A 64 1.93 -14.88 -13.55
C SER A 64 1.03 -14.61 -14.75
N SER A 65 1.61 -14.32 -15.92
CA SER A 65 0.91 -14.02 -17.18
C SER A 65 0.07 -15.18 -17.75
N ILE A 66 -0.65 -15.95 -16.92
CA ILE A 66 -1.42 -17.14 -17.30
C ILE A 66 -2.93 -16.96 -17.00
N ASP A 67 -3.40 -15.75 -16.78
CA ASP A 67 -4.86 -15.47 -16.73
C ASP A 67 -5.21 -14.28 -17.65
N LEU A 68 -5.04 -14.48 -18.95
CA LEU A 68 -5.75 -13.79 -20.04
C LEU A 68 -6.07 -14.80 -21.16
#